data_AF-A0A7G8W4H2-F1
#
_entry.id   AF-A0A7G8W4H2-F1
#
_cell.length_a   1.000
_cell.length_b   1.000
_cell.length_c   1.000
_cell.angle_alpha   90.00
_cell.angle_beta   90.00
_cell.angle_gamma   90.00
#
_symmetry.space_group_name_H-M   'P 1'
#
loop_
_entity.id
_entity.type
_entity.pdbx_description
1 polymer ?
#
loop_
_entity_poly.entity_id
_entity_poly.type
_entity_poly.pdbx_seq_one_letter_code
_entity_poly.pdbx_strand_id
1 'polypeptide(L)'
;MSSLQLILDHDKWRKGTGGAAAGVVGESDANVYAGLDLNLITLTSSRFTGSRFASTTFHDAVWTDCQFTGCTLKDCDMEGIAMTGCTFIDCTFGETLLKCSKLTDCTFTQCSWTTLNFDSSHWAQVKLLDCQSHSVTATDLVGHQVDFTGSRFEDMQLVNARIN
;
A
#
# COMPACT_ATOMS: atom_id res chain seq x y z
N MET A 1 20.72 -6.50 -7.92
CA MET A 1 20.10 -5.45 -8.76
C MET A 1 19.25 -4.58 -7.85
N SER A 2 19.17 -3.27 -8.11
CA SER A 2 18.30 -2.40 -7.31
C SER A 2 16.84 -2.68 -7.63
N SER A 3 15.96 -2.48 -6.65
CA SER A 3 14.50 -2.63 -6.87
C SER A 3 13.97 -1.60 -7.88
N LEU A 4 14.62 -0.44 -8.02
CA LEU A 4 14.34 0.56 -9.05
C LEU A 4 14.38 -0.04 -10.46
N GLN A 5 15.46 -0.73 -10.82
CA GLN A 5 15.61 -1.27 -12.17
C GLN A 5 14.53 -2.33 -12.47
N LEU A 6 14.22 -3.18 -11.49
CA LEU A 6 13.18 -4.20 -11.62
C LEU A 6 11.79 -3.58 -11.79
N ILE A 7 11.48 -2.51 -11.05
CA ILE A 7 10.22 -1.77 -11.18
C ILE A 7 10.08 -1.15 -12.58
N LEU A 8 11.14 -0.51 -13.08
CA LEU A 8 11.12 0.11 -14.40
C LEU A 8 11.01 -0.92 -15.52
N ASP A 9 11.63 -2.08 -15.36
CA ASP A 9 11.54 -3.15 -16.36
C ASP A 9 10.17 -3.86 -16.34
N HIS A 10 9.51 -3.95 -15.18
CA HIS A 10 8.12 -4.41 -15.10
C HIS A 10 7.17 -3.45 -15.81
N ASP A 11 7.30 -2.15 -15.61
CA ASP A 11 6.49 -1.13 -16.28
C ASP A 11 6.66 -1.20 -17.83
N LYS A 12 7.89 -1.34 -18.32
CA LYS A 12 8.13 -1.54 -19.76
C LYS A 12 7.46 -2.80 -20.29
N TRP A 13 7.48 -3.88 -19.49
CA TRP A 13 6.87 -5.15 -19.85
C TRP A 13 5.36 -5.02 -19.99
N ARG A 14 4.71 -4.36 -19.03
CA ARG A 14 3.27 -4.02 -19.10
C ARG A 14 2.92 -3.20 -20.35
N LYS A 15 3.81 -2.28 -20.74
CA LYS A 15 3.66 -1.43 -21.93
C LYS A 15 4.04 -2.11 -23.25
N GLY A 16 4.57 -3.34 -23.23
CA GLY A 16 5.04 -4.03 -24.44
C GLY A 16 6.27 -3.40 -25.09
N THR A 17 7.06 -2.62 -24.34
CA THR A 17 8.20 -1.84 -24.86
C THR A 17 9.57 -2.46 -24.53
N GLY A 18 9.58 -3.68 -24.02
CA GLY A 18 10.77 -4.38 -23.51
C GLY A 18 10.61 -4.72 -22.03
N GLY A 19 11.69 -5.09 -21.34
CA GLY A 19 11.65 -5.48 -19.93
C GLY A 19 11.12 -6.90 -19.69
N ALA A 20 10.85 -7.23 -18.43
CA ALA A 20 10.35 -8.54 -18.01
C ALA A 20 9.42 -8.39 -16.80
N ALA A 21 8.47 -9.32 -16.66
CA ALA A 21 7.73 -9.46 -15.41
C ALA A 21 8.72 -9.73 -14.27
N ALA A 22 8.68 -8.91 -13.23
CA ALA A 22 9.63 -9.00 -12.13
C ALA A 22 8.92 -9.22 -10.80
N GLY A 23 9.36 -10.26 -10.08
CA GLY A 23 9.30 -10.28 -8.64
C GLY A 23 10.40 -9.38 -8.11
N VAL A 24 10.06 -8.32 -7.38
CA VAL A 24 11.04 -7.41 -6.81
C VAL A 24 11.45 -7.93 -5.45
N VAL A 25 12.74 -8.25 -5.31
CA VAL A 25 13.44 -8.40 -4.04
C VAL A 25 14.58 -7.41 -4.04
N GLY A 26 14.63 -6.51 -3.05
CA GLY A 26 15.74 -5.58 -2.90
C GLY A 26 15.35 -4.27 -2.24
N GLU A 27 16.30 -3.32 -2.25
CA GLU A 27 16.16 -2.03 -1.59
C GLU A 27 16.03 -0.90 -2.63
N SER A 28 15.23 0.12 -2.34
CA SER A 28 15.12 1.37 -3.11
C SER A 28 15.04 2.54 -2.17
N ASP A 29 15.95 3.49 -2.34
CA ASP A 29 16.00 4.69 -1.53
C ASP A 29 15.75 5.94 -2.36
N ALA A 30 14.87 6.80 -1.86
CA ALA A 30 14.56 8.15 -2.36
C ALA A 30 14.15 8.25 -3.84
N ASN A 31 13.72 7.16 -4.45
CA ASN A 31 13.28 7.15 -5.84
C ASN A 31 11.87 7.70 -6.01
N VAL A 32 11.61 8.34 -7.16
CA VAL A 32 10.28 8.80 -7.55
C VAL A 32 9.77 7.90 -8.68
N TYR A 33 8.65 7.24 -8.41
CA TYR A 33 7.91 6.37 -9.31
C TYR A 33 6.60 7.07 -9.65
N ALA A 34 6.51 7.64 -10.84
CA ALA A 34 5.35 8.43 -11.25
C ALA A 34 4.73 7.88 -12.54
N GLY A 35 3.42 7.66 -12.55
CA GLY A 35 2.71 7.22 -13.76
C GLY A 35 3.06 5.81 -14.25
N LEU A 36 3.53 4.94 -13.35
CA LEU A 36 3.91 3.57 -13.71
C LEU A 36 2.69 2.64 -13.68
N ASP A 37 2.66 1.67 -14.61
CA ASP A 37 1.79 0.49 -14.52
C ASP A 37 2.57 -0.60 -13.80
N LEU A 38 2.28 -0.76 -12.51
CA LEU A 38 2.83 -1.82 -11.66
C LEU A 38 1.73 -2.83 -11.29
N ASN A 39 0.72 -2.99 -12.14
CA ASN A 39 -0.32 -3.99 -11.95
C ASN A 39 0.30 -5.39 -11.96
N LEU A 40 -0.23 -6.27 -11.11
CA LEU A 40 0.22 -7.65 -10.90
C LEU A 40 1.69 -7.77 -10.44
N ILE A 41 2.36 -6.67 -10.09
CA ILE A 41 3.74 -6.76 -9.61
C ILE A 41 3.77 -7.53 -8.30
N THR A 42 4.78 -8.40 -8.15
CA THR A 42 5.04 -9.09 -6.88
C THR A 42 6.24 -8.45 -6.22
N LEU A 43 6.07 -7.91 -5.02
CA LEU A 43 7.16 -7.43 -4.19
C LEU A 43 7.33 -8.41 -3.03
N THR A 44 8.55 -8.91 -2.82
CA THR A 44 8.82 -9.83 -1.71
C THR A 44 10.08 -9.41 -0.98
N SER A 45 10.01 -9.32 0.35
CA SER A 45 11.15 -8.97 1.21
C SER A 45 11.90 -7.71 0.75
N SER A 46 11.17 -6.75 0.17
CA SER A 46 11.74 -5.52 -0.39
C SER A 46 11.66 -4.38 0.60
N ARG A 47 12.66 -3.49 0.58
CA ARG A 47 12.69 -2.29 1.41
C ARG A 47 12.64 -1.03 0.57
N PHE A 48 11.82 -0.08 0.99
CA PHE A 48 11.72 1.23 0.39
C PHE A 48 11.93 2.29 1.46
N THR A 49 12.94 3.16 1.28
CA THR A 49 13.20 4.27 2.20
C THR A 49 13.03 5.59 1.47
N GLY A 50 12.16 6.47 1.96
CA GLY A 50 11.95 7.81 1.37
C GLY A 50 11.46 7.82 -0.08
N SER A 51 11.01 6.67 -0.61
CA SER A 51 10.55 6.54 -1.99
C SER A 51 9.15 7.16 -2.14
N ARG A 52 8.85 7.66 -3.34
CA ARG A 52 7.56 8.29 -3.66
C ARG A 52 6.90 7.57 -4.82
N PHE A 53 5.69 7.11 -4.62
CA PHE A 53 4.79 6.59 -5.65
C PHE A 53 3.70 7.63 -5.88
N ALA A 54 3.56 8.07 -7.13
CA ALA A 54 2.60 9.10 -7.52
C ALA A 54 1.84 8.66 -8.78
N SER A 55 0.52 8.76 -8.79
CA SER A 55 -0.29 8.43 -9.98
C SER A 55 0.06 7.06 -10.57
N THR A 56 0.32 6.08 -9.70
CA THR A 56 0.85 4.75 -10.06
C THR A 56 -0.22 3.70 -9.77
N THR A 57 -0.35 2.71 -10.66
CA THR A 57 -1.32 1.62 -10.50
C THR A 57 -0.66 0.35 -9.98
N PHE A 58 -1.33 -0.33 -9.06
CA PHE A 58 -0.92 -1.57 -8.40
C PHE A 58 -2.09 -2.57 -8.37
N HIS A 59 -2.92 -2.58 -9.43
CA HIS A 59 -4.07 -3.48 -9.47
C HIS A 59 -3.64 -4.93 -9.31
N ASP A 60 -4.27 -5.62 -8.38
CA ASP A 60 -3.99 -7.02 -8.06
C ASP A 60 -2.50 -7.31 -7.78
N ALA A 61 -1.74 -6.30 -7.33
CA ALA A 61 -0.35 -6.49 -6.92
C ALA A 61 -0.27 -7.33 -5.63
N VAL A 62 0.88 -7.97 -5.41
CA VAL A 62 1.11 -8.82 -4.24
C VAL A 62 2.37 -8.38 -3.53
N TRP A 63 2.24 -7.92 -2.29
CA TRP A 63 3.36 -7.48 -1.46
C TRP A 63 3.50 -8.41 -0.25
N THR A 64 4.67 -9.01 -0.08
CA THR A 64 4.95 -9.97 1.00
C THR A 64 6.22 -9.57 1.74
N ASP A 65 6.14 -9.41 3.06
CA ASP A 65 7.28 -9.08 3.93
C ASP A 65 8.05 -7.82 3.50
N CYS A 66 7.36 -6.87 2.86
CA CYS A 66 7.94 -5.60 2.43
C CYS A 66 7.96 -4.57 3.57
N GLN A 67 8.99 -3.72 3.56
CA GLN A 67 9.14 -2.61 4.51
C GLN A 67 9.17 -1.27 3.78
N PHE A 68 8.41 -0.31 4.26
CA PHE A 68 8.40 1.07 3.78
C PHE A 68 8.69 2.00 4.95
N THR A 69 9.63 2.93 4.77
CA THR A 69 10.02 3.89 5.80
C THR A 69 10.14 5.28 5.21
N GLY A 70 9.36 6.24 5.71
CA GLY A 70 9.36 7.62 5.19
C GLY A 70 8.82 7.74 3.75
N CYS A 71 8.14 6.71 3.24
CA CYS A 71 7.64 6.69 1.87
C CYS A 71 6.33 7.47 1.72
N THR A 72 6.05 7.93 0.49
CA THR A 72 4.78 8.56 0.12
C THR A 72 4.10 7.75 -0.98
N LEU A 73 2.82 7.42 -0.80
CA LEU A 73 1.95 6.86 -1.82
C LEU A 73 0.81 7.85 -2.04
N LYS A 74 0.86 8.59 -3.13
CA LYS A 74 -0.13 9.62 -3.46
C LYS A 74 -0.81 9.31 -4.77
N ASP A 75 -2.12 9.50 -4.84
CA ASP A 75 -2.90 9.33 -6.08
C ASP A 75 -2.66 7.93 -6.69
N CYS A 76 -2.51 6.91 -5.84
CA CYS A 76 -2.26 5.56 -6.29
C CYS A 76 -3.57 4.79 -6.40
N ASP A 77 -3.65 3.92 -7.40
CA ASP A 77 -4.74 2.96 -7.50
C ASP A 77 -4.22 1.57 -7.15
N MET A 78 -4.63 1.10 -5.98
CA MET A 78 -4.20 -0.16 -5.37
C MET A 78 -5.40 -1.11 -5.22
N GLU A 79 -6.39 -1.01 -6.10
CA GLU A 79 -7.54 -1.92 -6.11
C GLU A 79 -7.11 -3.39 -6.20
N GLY A 80 -7.69 -4.23 -5.36
CA GLY A 80 -7.43 -5.68 -5.33
C GLY A 80 -6.08 -6.08 -4.73
N ILE A 81 -5.26 -5.12 -4.27
CA ILE A 81 -3.92 -5.42 -3.75
C ILE A 81 -3.96 -6.40 -2.56
N ALA A 82 -3.04 -7.35 -2.54
CA ALA A 82 -2.81 -8.24 -1.42
C ALA A 82 -1.49 -7.92 -0.72
N MET A 83 -1.55 -7.58 0.56
CA MET A 83 -0.38 -7.36 1.41
C MET A 83 -0.34 -8.38 2.54
N THR A 84 0.82 -9.00 2.76
CA THR A 84 1.04 -9.97 3.85
C THR A 84 2.35 -9.65 4.56
N GLY A 85 2.33 -9.49 5.88
CA GLY A 85 3.54 -9.24 6.67
C GLY A 85 4.21 -7.89 6.40
N CYS A 86 3.56 -6.97 5.68
CA CYS A 86 4.15 -5.67 5.33
C CYS A 86 4.19 -4.70 6.51
N THR A 87 5.25 -3.90 6.57
CA THR A 87 5.44 -2.86 7.60
C THR A 87 5.63 -1.48 6.96
N PHE A 88 4.90 -0.49 7.47
CA PHE A 88 4.99 0.91 7.07
C PHE A 88 5.32 1.78 8.28
N ILE A 89 6.36 2.59 8.19
CA ILE A 89 6.86 3.44 9.28
C ILE A 89 7.00 4.86 8.75
N ASP A 90 6.36 5.82 9.42
CA ASP A 90 6.42 7.25 9.05
C ASP A 90 6.00 7.49 7.57
N CYS A 91 5.03 6.71 7.08
CA CYS A 91 4.58 6.78 5.69
C CYS A 91 3.35 7.69 5.54
N THR A 92 3.26 8.35 4.38
CA THR A 92 2.08 9.14 4.00
C THR A 92 1.34 8.44 2.86
N PHE A 93 0.04 8.23 3.05
CA PHE A 93 -0.89 7.78 2.01
C PHE A 93 -1.90 8.89 1.75
N GLY A 94 -2.04 9.31 0.49
CA GLY A 94 -2.90 10.42 0.11
C GLY A 94 -3.68 10.10 -1.15
N GLU A 95 -4.98 10.39 -1.17
CA GLU A 95 -5.81 10.30 -2.39
C GLU A 95 -5.70 8.91 -3.05
N THR A 96 -5.65 7.84 -2.26
CA THR A 96 -5.29 6.49 -2.74
C THR A 96 -6.47 5.53 -2.61
N LEU A 97 -6.69 4.74 -3.65
CA LEU A 97 -7.75 3.73 -3.71
C LEU A 97 -7.21 2.37 -3.28
N LEU A 98 -7.79 1.77 -2.25
CA LEU A 98 -7.45 0.46 -1.70
C LEU A 98 -8.70 -0.44 -1.68
N LYS A 99 -9.58 -0.27 -2.68
CA LYS A 99 -10.80 -1.07 -2.82
C LYS A 99 -10.47 -2.55 -2.99
N CYS A 100 -11.33 -3.42 -2.48
CA CYS A 100 -11.17 -4.87 -2.59
C CYS A 100 -9.82 -5.40 -2.06
N SER A 101 -9.10 -4.61 -1.25
CA SER A 101 -7.76 -4.96 -0.80
C SER A 101 -7.79 -6.03 0.28
N LYS A 102 -6.69 -6.76 0.41
CA LYS A 102 -6.47 -7.77 1.45
C LYS A 102 -5.21 -7.44 2.22
N LEU A 103 -5.36 -7.13 3.51
CA LEU A 103 -4.24 -6.86 4.42
C LEU A 103 -4.20 -7.96 5.47
N THR A 104 -3.09 -8.68 5.56
CA THR A 104 -2.89 -9.73 6.57
C THR A 104 -1.56 -9.54 7.28
N ASP A 105 -1.57 -9.53 8.61
CA ASP A 105 -0.36 -9.36 9.43
C ASP A 105 0.42 -8.08 9.10
N CYS A 106 -0.28 -7.02 8.69
CA CYS A 106 0.34 -5.74 8.32
C CYS A 106 0.42 -4.78 9.50
N THR A 107 1.51 -4.02 9.58
CA THR A 107 1.70 -2.98 10.61
C THR A 107 1.97 -1.63 9.97
N PHE A 108 1.22 -0.63 10.40
CA PHE A 108 1.45 0.79 10.10
C PHE A 108 1.77 1.48 11.42
N THR A 109 2.89 2.21 11.46
CA THR A 109 3.33 2.94 12.64
C THR A 109 3.61 4.39 12.26
N GLN A 110 3.04 5.34 13.01
CA GLN A 110 3.22 6.77 12.77
C GLN A 110 2.89 7.19 11.32
N CYS A 111 1.90 6.52 10.71
CA CYS A 111 1.50 6.79 9.34
C CYS A 111 0.38 7.83 9.28
N SER A 112 0.32 8.57 8.17
CA SER A 112 -0.73 9.55 7.89
C SER A 112 -1.56 9.09 6.69
N TRP A 113 -2.87 8.98 6.88
CA TRP A 113 -3.82 8.57 5.85
C TRP A 113 -4.76 9.72 5.52
N THR A 114 -4.80 10.15 4.26
CA THR A 114 -5.66 11.24 3.82
C THR A 114 -6.41 10.85 2.57
N THR A 115 -7.74 10.93 2.60
CA THR A 115 -8.57 10.63 1.43
C THR A 115 -8.31 9.21 0.90
N LEU A 116 -8.50 8.21 1.77
CA LEU A 116 -8.35 6.79 1.41
C LEU A 116 -9.69 6.11 1.29
N ASN A 117 -9.78 5.15 0.35
CA ASN A 117 -10.97 4.31 0.17
C ASN A 117 -10.60 2.83 0.37
N PHE A 118 -11.25 2.17 1.33
CA PHE A 118 -11.10 0.74 1.64
C PHE A 118 -12.38 -0.06 1.41
N ASP A 119 -13.25 0.36 0.48
CA ASP A 119 -14.50 -0.34 0.20
C ASP A 119 -14.24 -1.82 -0.16
N SER A 120 -15.07 -2.72 0.38
CA SER A 120 -15.00 -4.17 0.19
C SER A 120 -13.65 -4.82 0.56
N SER A 121 -12.87 -4.17 1.42
CA SER A 121 -11.56 -4.70 1.84
C SER A 121 -11.67 -5.69 2.99
N HIS A 122 -10.64 -6.52 3.15
CA HIS A 122 -10.52 -7.51 4.21
C HIS A 122 -9.21 -7.32 4.97
N TRP A 123 -9.29 -7.11 6.27
CA TRP A 123 -8.16 -6.94 7.17
C TRP A 123 -8.11 -8.08 8.19
N ALA A 124 -6.95 -8.68 8.38
CA ALA A 124 -6.71 -9.69 9.39
C ALA A 124 -5.40 -9.38 10.12
N GLN A 125 -5.43 -9.28 11.45
CA GLN A 125 -4.25 -8.99 12.28
C GLN A 125 -3.51 -7.70 11.83
N VAL A 126 -4.27 -6.65 11.54
CA VAL A 126 -3.73 -5.36 11.09
C VAL A 126 -3.51 -4.44 12.28
N LYS A 127 -2.35 -3.78 12.33
CA LYS A 127 -2.02 -2.81 13.38
C LYS A 127 -1.86 -1.43 12.79
N LEU A 128 -2.60 -0.48 13.33
CA LEU A 128 -2.51 0.96 13.06
C LEU A 128 -2.09 1.64 14.36
N LEU A 129 -0.79 1.83 14.52
CA LEU A 129 -0.16 2.29 15.76
C LEU A 129 0.28 3.74 15.63
N ASP A 130 -0.21 4.60 16.50
CA ASP A 130 0.12 6.04 16.50
C ASP A 130 -0.12 6.72 15.14
N CYS A 131 -1.10 6.22 14.37
CA CYS A 131 -1.45 6.73 13.06
C CYS A 131 -2.49 7.85 13.15
N GLN A 132 -2.53 8.68 12.13
CA GLN A 132 -3.57 9.69 11.97
C GLN A 132 -4.31 9.49 10.65
N SER A 133 -5.62 9.68 10.66
CA SER A 133 -6.42 9.66 9.44
C SER A 133 -7.29 10.90 9.29
N HIS A 134 -7.50 11.29 8.05
CA HIS A 134 -8.47 12.30 7.66
C HIS A 134 -9.21 11.84 6.39
N SER A 135 -10.53 11.91 6.38
CA SER A 135 -11.37 11.57 5.22
C SER A 135 -11.13 10.14 4.70
N VAL A 136 -11.36 9.12 5.54
CA VAL A 136 -11.24 7.72 5.12
C VAL A 136 -12.63 7.10 4.96
N THR A 137 -12.90 6.46 3.83
CA THR A 137 -14.17 5.76 3.57
C THR A 137 -13.95 4.26 3.52
N ALA A 138 -14.88 3.50 4.12
CA ALA A 138 -14.89 2.05 3.96
C ALA A 138 -16.32 1.50 4.05
N THR A 139 -16.84 1.07 2.91
CA THR A 139 -18.11 0.36 2.76
C THR A 139 -17.86 -1.14 2.73
N ASP A 140 -18.60 -1.93 3.51
CA ASP A 140 -18.49 -3.40 3.58
C ASP A 140 -17.08 -3.92 3.97
N LEU A 141 -16.29 -3.10 4.66
CA LEU A 141 -14.98 -3.49 5.19
C LEU A 141 -15.14 -4.55 6.29
N VAL A 142 -14.40 -5.65 6.19
CA VAL A 142 -14.32 -6.68 7.24
C VAL A 142 -12.92 -6.68 7.83
N GLY A 143 -12.81 -6.44 9.13
CA GLY A 143 -11.58 -6.44 9.91
C GLY A 143 -11.66 -7.43 11.06
N HIS A 144 -10.65 -8.27 11.19
CA HIS A 144 -10.45 -9.20 12.31
C HIS A 144 -9.10 -8.92 12.99
N GLN A 145 -9.11 -8.80 14.30
CA GLN A 145 -7.96 -8.47 15.15
C GLN A 145 -7.25 -7.21 14.69
N VAL A 146 -8.01 -6.11 14.56
CA VAL A 146 -7.45 -4.82 14.16
C VAL A 146 -7.11 -3.99 15.39
N ASP A 147 -5.87 -3.57 15.49
CA ASP A 147 -5.34 -2.74 16.57
C ASP A 147 -5.24 -1.28 16.10
N PHE A 148 -5.76 -0.36 16.92
CA PHE A 148 -5.80 1.08 16.67
C PHE A 148 -5.05 1.88 17.74
N THR A 149 -4.19 1.22 18.53
CA THR A 149 -3.52 1.84 19.69
C THR A 149 -2.80 3.14 19.32
N GLY A 150 -3.08 4.20 20.08
CA GLY A 150 -2.46 5.52 19.89
C GLY A 150 -2.95 6.28 18.65
N SER A 151 -3.79 5.68 17.81
CA SER A 151 -4.22 6.28 16.55
C SER A 151 -5.42 7.22 16.70
N ARG A 152 -5.51 8.22 15.82
CA ARG A 152 -6.59 9.20 15.74
C ARG A 152 -7.24 9.14 14.37
N PHE A 153 -8.55 8.94 14.34
CA PHE A 153 -9.32 8.86 13.09
C PHE A 153 -10.33 10.00 13.03
N GLU A 154 -10.05 10.98 12.17
CA GLU A 154 -10.96 12.08 11.86
C GLU A 154 -11.67 11.81 10.53
N ASP A 155 -12.97 12.11 10.48
CA ASP A 155 -13.81 11.97 9.28
C ASP A 155 -13.78 10.59 8.64
N MET A 156 -13.72 9.54 9.48
CA MET A 156 -13.82 8.16 9.01
C MET A 156 -15.30 7.77 8.82
N GLN A 157 -15.66 7.43 7.58
CA GLN A 157 -17.00 7.00 7.20
C GLN A 157 -17.01 5.49 7.00
N LEU A 158 -17.62 4.77 7.93
CA LEU A 158 -17.75 3.31 7.90
C LEU A 158 -19.21 2.93 7.64
N VAL A 159 -19.47 2.29 6.50
CA VAL A 159 -20.81 1.83 6.11
C VAL A 159 -20.78 0.32 6.03
N ASN A 160 -21.63 -0.38 6.79
CA ASN A 160 -21.64 -1.85 6.88
C ASN A 160 -20.29 -2.49 7.26
N ALA A 161 -19.34 -1.72 7.79
CA ALA A 161 -18.05 -2.23 8.20
C ALA A 161 -18.15 -3.01 9.52
N ARG A 162 -17.35 -4.07 9.65
CA ARG A 162 -17.25 -4.91 10.83
C ARG A 162 -15.78 -5.02 11.21
N ILE A 163 -15.34 -4.46 12.34
CA ILE A 163 -13.92 -4.41 12.69
C ILE A 163 -13.65 -4.90 14.12
N ASN A 164 -12.56 -5.69 14.23
CA ASN A 164 -11.87 -6.31 15.35
C ASN A 164 -12.26 -7.77 15.69
#